data_AF-A0A161T098-F1
#
_entry.id   AF-A0A161T098-F1
#
_cell.length_a   1.000
_cell.length_b   1.000
_cell.length_c   1.000
_cell.angle_alpha   90.00
_cell.angle_beta   90.00
_cell.angle_gamma   90.00
#
_symmetry.space_group_name_H-M   'P 1'
#
loop_
_entity.id
_entity.type
_entity.pdbx_description
1 polymer ?
#
loop_
_entity_poly.entity_id
_entity_poly.type
_entity_poly.pdbx_seq_one_letter_code
_entity_poly.pdbx_strand_id
1 'polypeptide(L)' 'MEEARKLDQERGRNKKSNLYGIPVVVKDNVQTETVMPTSAGTYVLKDWIADEDATIVKKLLLF' A
#
# COMPACT_ATOMS: atom_id res chain seq x y z
N MET A 1 -4.58 5.98 -8.14
CA MET A 1 -5.89 6.49 -8.64
C MET A 1 -6.83 5.37 -9.05
N GLU A 2 -6.34 4.32 -9.73
CA GLU A 2 -7.15 3.15 -10.08
C GLU A 2 -7.74 2.44 -8.85
N GLU A 3 -6.91 2.15 -7.85
CA GLU A 3 -7.34 1.54 -6.59
C GLU A 3 -8.45 2.33 -5.88
N ALA A 4 -8.32 3.66 -5.79
CA ALA A 4 -9.33 4.51 -5.18
C ALA A 4 -10.70 4.39 -5.89
N ARG A 5 -10.72 4.41 -7.23
CA ARG A 5 -11.96 4.26 -8.00
C ARG A 5 -12.61 2.89 -7.79
N LYS A 6 -11.81 1.82 -7.69
CA LYS A 6 -12.29 0.47 -7.42
C LYS A 6 -12.96 0.40 -6.03
N LEU A 7 -12.30 0.94 -5.01
CA LEU A 7 -12.84 0.99 -3.64
C LEU A 7 -14.13 1.84 -3.56
N ASP A 8 -14.22 2.95 -4.31
CA ASP A 8 -15.44 3.76 -4.37
C ASP A 8 -16.63 3.00 -4.97
N GLN A 9 -16.42 2.19 -6.01
CA GLN A 9 -17.46 1.35 -6.61
C GLN A 9 -17.96 0.26 -5.65
N GLU A 10 -17.07 -0.26 -4.81
CA GLU A 10 -17.34 -1.35 -3.87
C GLU A 10 -17.83 -0.85 -2.49
N ARG A 11 -17.73 0.45 -2.19
CA ARG A 11 -18.00 1.09 -0.88
C ARG A 11 -19.36 0.75 -0.28
N GLY A 12 -20.40 0.58 -1.10
CA GLY A 12 -21.76 0.24 -0.65
C GLY A 12 -21.96 -1.24 -0.30
N ARG A 13 -21.04 -2.12 -0.71
CA ARG A 13 -21.14 -3.59 -0.56
C ARG A 13 -20.09 -4.16 0.39
N ASN A 14 -18.93 -3.51 0.49
CA ASN A 14 -17.71 -4.07 1.10
C ASN A 14 -17.05 -3.15 2.13
N LYS A 15 -17.79 -2.26 2.81
CA LYS A 15 -17.20 -1.42 3.87
C LYS A 15 -16.87 -2.26 5.13
N LYS A 16 -15.75 -2.98 5.08
CA LYS A 16 -15.32 -3.97 6.08
C LYS A 16 -14.59 -3.35 7.28
N SER A 17 -14.03 -2.15 7.14
CA SER A 17 -13.31 -1.45 8.21
C SER A 17 -13.50 0.07 8.15
N ASN A 18 -13.16 0.73 9.26
CA ASN A 18 -13.01 2.19 9.34
C ASN A 18 -11.88 2.73 8.43
N LEU A 19 -10.95 1.86 8.01
CA LEU A 19 -9.84 2.20 7.13
C LEU A 19 -10.13 1.99 5.65
N TYR A 20 -11.30 1.43 5.30
CA TYR A 20 -11.64 1.12 3.92
C TYR A 20 -11.64 2.38 3.05
N GLY A 21 -10.77 2.43 2.04
CA GLY A 21 -10.62 3.56 1.12
C GLY A 21 -9.83 4.75 1.68
N ILE A 22 -9.24 4.64 2.87
CA ILE A 22 -8.42 5.71 3.45
C ILE A 22 -7.00 5.63 2.88
N PRO A 23 -6.49 6.69 2.24
CA PRO A 23 -5.10 6.71 1.77
C PRO A 23 -4.13 6.79 2.96
N VAL A 24 -3.13 5.90 2.97
CA VAL A 24 -2.09 5.84 3.99
C VAL A 24 -0.72 5.96 3.31
N VAL A 25 0.12 6.87 3.82
CA VAL A 25 1.52 6.99 3.38
C VAL A 25 2.39 6.21 4.35
N VAL A 26 3.19 5.28 3.82
CA VAL A 26 4.17 4.52 4.60
C VAL A 26 5.57 5.13 4.42
N LYS A 27 6.43 4.90 5.40
CA LYS A 27 7.82 5.37 5.35
C LYS A 27 8.61 4.52 4.33
N ASP A 28 9.60 5.11 3.67
CA ASP A 28 10.42 4.49 2.60
C ASP A 28 11.23 3.24 3.02
N ASN A 29 11.26 2.91 4.31
CA ASN A 29 11.82 1.67 4.82
C ASN A 29 10.77 0.55 5.01
N VAL A 30 9.53 0.77 4.59
CA VAL A 30 8.44 -0.22 4.62
C VAL A 30 8.28 -0.79 3.23
N GLN A 31 8.41 -2.11 3.12
CA GLN A 31 8.31 -2.80 1.83
C GLN A 31 6.89 -2.70 1.25
N THR A 32 6.83 -2.35 -0.02
CA THR A 32 5.63 -2.41 -0.86
C THR A 32 5.95 -3.13 -2.16
N GLU A 33 5.08 -4.02 -2.57
CA GLU A 33 5.23 -4.84 -3.77
C GLU A 33 4.94 -4.01 -5.04
N THR A 34 5.75 -4.21 -6.08
CA THR A 34 5.50 -3.82 -7.49
C THR A 34 5.37 -2.32 -7.83
N VAL A 35 4.95 -1.45 -6.92
CA VAL A 35 4.58 -0.05 -7.25
C VAL A 35 5.64 0.97 -6.81
N MET A 36 6.18 0.83 -5.60
CA MET A 36 7.11 1.83 -5.04
C MET A 36 8.42 1.18 -4.60
N PRO A 37 9.58 1.76 -4.96
CA PRO A 37 10.86 1.34 -4.42
C PRO A 37 10.90 1.50 -2.90
N THR A 38 11.62 0.60 -2.25
CA THR A 38 11.85 0.66 -0.80
C THR A 38 13.32 0.95 -0.55
N SER A 39 13.69 2.22 -0.48
CA SER A 39 15.10 2.60 -0.49
C SER A 39 15.72 2.77 0.90
N ALA A 40 14.89 2.85 1.95
CA ALA A 40 15.25 3.27 3.30
C ALA A 40 16.06 4.59 3.36
N GLY A 41 15.89 5.46 2.37
CA GLY A 41 16.63 6.72 2.19
C GLY A 41 18.05 6.53 1.65
N THR A 42 18.39 5.34 1.16
CA THR A 42 19.72 5.01 0.64
C THR A 42 19.76 5.09 -0.88
N TYR A 43 20.81 5.68 -1.44
CA TYR A 43 20.96 5.79 -2.90
C TYR A 43 21.11 4.41 -3.58
N VAL A 44 21.73 3.45 -2.88
CA VAL A 44 21.96 2.10 -3.42
C VAL A 44 20.66 1.33 -3.66
N LEU A 45 19.60 1.61 -2.90
CA LEU A 45 18.30 0.94 -3.03
C LEU A 45 17.24 1.82 -3.71
N LYS A 46 17.63 2.94 -4.33
CA LYS A 46 16.67 3.92 -4.90
C LYS A 46 15.69 3.34 -5.92
N ASP A 47 16.12 2.29 -6.64
CA ASP A 47 15.32 1.60 -7.66
C ASP A 47 14.96 0.16 -7.25
N TRP A 48 15.20 -0.22 -5.98
CA TRP A 48 14.91 -1.57 -5.50
C TRP A 48 13.43 -1.73 -5.21
N ILE A 49 12.78 -2.61 -5.98
CA ILE A 49 11.40 -3.04 -5.79
C ILE A 49 11.41 -4.29 -4.91
N ALA A 50 10.61 -4.29 -3.85
CA ALA A 50 10.46 -5.44 -2.96
C ALA A 50 9.63 -6.55 -3.62
N ASP A 51 9.99 -7.81 -3.35
CA ASP A 51 9.27 -8.99 -3.85
C ASP A 51 7.90 -9.18 -3.19
N GLU A 52 7.71 -8.66 -1.98
CA GLU A 52 6.46 -8.77 -1.24
C GLU A 52 6.18 -7.51 -0.41
N ASP A 53 4.90 -7.25 -0.16
CA ASP A 53 4.45 -6.27 0.83
C ASP A 53 4.88 -6.65 2.26
N ALA A 54 5.26 -5.64 3.04
CA ALA A 54 5.45 -5.82 4.48
C ALA A 54 4.16 -6.27 5.16
N THR A 55 4.27 -7.06 6.25
CA THR A 55 3.10 -7.60 6.98
C THR A 55 2.09 -6.53 7.41
N ILE A 56 2.56 -5.32 7.74
CA ILE A 56 1.69 -4.20 8.10
C ILE A 56 0.93 -3.64 6.88
N VAL A 57 1.53 -3.62 5.69
CA VAL A 57 0.89 -3.19 4.44
C VAL A 57 -0.18 -4.21 4.04
N LYS A 58 0.16 -5.51 4.08
CA LYS A 58 -0.80 -6.60 3.85
C LYS A 58 -2.02 -6.48 4.78
N LYS A 59 -1.81 -6.15 6.05
CA LYS A 59 -2.91 -5.90 7.00
C LYS A 59 -3.74 -4.68 6.63
N LEU A 60 -3.12 -3.56 6.26
CA LEU A 60 -3.84 -2.34 5.84
C LEU A 60 -4.73 -2.58 4.62
N LEU A 61 -4.30 -3.42 3.66
CA LEU A 61 -5.08 -3.77 2.47
C LEU A 61 -6.24 -4.73 2.74
N LEU A 62 -6.16 -5.51 3.82
CA LEU A 62 -7.19 -6.49 4.19
C LEU A 62 -8.38 -5.89 4.96
N PHE A 63 -8.21 -4.70 5.54
CA PHE A 63 -9.22 -4.02 6.36
C PHE A 63 -10.11 -3.10 5.53
#